data_AF-A0A517MXG6-F1
#
_entry.id   AF-A0A517MXG6-F1
#
_cell.length_a   1.000
_cell.length_b   1.000
_cell.length_c   1.000
_cell.angle_alpha   90.00
_cell.angle_beta   90.00
_cell.angle_gamma   90.00
#
_symmetry.space_group_name_H-M   'P 1'
#
loop_
_entity.id
_entity.type
_entity.pdbx_description
1 polymer ?
#
loop_
_entity_poly.entity_id
_entity_poly.type
_entity_poly.pdbx_seq_one_letter_code
_entity_poly.pdbx_strand_id
1 'polypeptide(L)'
;MEQWTEVRRRVLTGELSKHAACREYDISWHTLAKMLTSNEPPGYRQRKPRGKPILGPFLPILHEILEADKKARISNVTPRRPRGYETLLLPAENPRKHGEQHQI
;
A
#
# COMPACT_ATOMS: atom_id res chain seq x y z
N MET A 1 27.87 -0.97 13.08
CA MET A 1 28.16 0.36 13.67
C MET A 1 29.64 0.55 13.93
N GLU A 2 30.31 -0.43 14.53
CA GLU A 2 31.74 -0.37 14.89
C GLU A 2 32.69 0.03 13.74
N GLN A 3 32.53 -0.56 12.55
CA GLN A 3 33.36 -0.21 11.39
C GLN A 3 33.20 1.26 10.96
N TRP A 4 31.99 1.84 11.06
CA TRP A 4 31.75 3.24 10.66
C TRP A 4 32.55 4.18 11.56
N THR A 5 32.47 3.96 12.87
CA THR A 5 33.16 4.77 13.88
C THR A 5 34.67 4.59 13.81
N GLU A 6 35.14 3.36 13.60
CA GLU A 6 36.58 3.06 13.54
C GLU A 6 37.24 3.69 12.31
N VAL A 7 36.64 3.54 11.11
CA VAL A 7 37.16 4.20 9.90
C VAL A 7 37.22 5.71 10.08
N ARG A 8 36.17 6.31 10.67
CA ARG A 8 36.12 7.75 10.95
C ARG A 8 37.22 8.17 11.92
N ARG A 9 37.40 7.43 13.02
CA ARG A 9 38.44 7.66 14.03
C ARG A 9 39.82 7.65 13.37
N ARG A 10 40.19 6.57 12.68
CA ARG A 10 41.51 6.44 12.06
C ARG A 10 41.81 7.53 11.04
N VAL A 11 40.83 7.92 10.23
CA VAL A 11 41.01 8.96 9.21
C VAL A 11 41.06 10.37 9.80
N LEU A 12 40.30 10.65 10.87
CA LEU A 12 40.31 11.96 11.54
C LEU A 12 41.53 12.14 12.45
N THR A 13 42.00 11.08 13.10
CA THR A 13 43.22 11.08 13.91
C THR A 13 44.49 11.13 13.05
N GLY A 14 44.38 10.85 11.74
CA GLY A 14 45.51 10.85 10.81
C GLY A 14 46.33 9.55 10.81
N GLU A 15 45.86 8.50 11.48
CA GLU A 15 46.46 7.15 11.45
C GLU A 15 46.45 6.57 10.03
N LEU A 16 45.41 6.89 9.24
CA LEU A 16 45.26 6.45 7.85
C LEU A 16 44.90 7.62 6.93
N SER A 17 45.53 7.65 5.75
CA SER A 17 45.08 8.54 4.68
C SER A 17 43.74 8.07 4.11
N LYS A 18 42.99 8.99 3.49
CA LYS A 18 41.67 8.66 2.91
C LYS A 18 41.75 7.53 1.87
N HIS A 19 42.82 7.51 1.05
CA HIS A 19 43.03 6.46 0.06
C HIS A 19 43.44 5.12 0.70
N ALA A 20 44.24 5.15 1.77
CA ALA A 20 44.61 3.94 2.50
C ALA A 20 43.38 3.29 3.15
N ALA A 21 42.50 4.09 3.76
CA ALA A 21 41.25 3.60 4.33
C ALA A 21 40.33 2.94 3.29
N CYS A 22 40.23 3.50 2.07
CA CYS A 22 39.48 2.85 0.98
C CYS A 22 40.03 1.47 0.60
N ARG A 23 41.35 1.27 0.63
CA ARG A 23 41.99 0.00 0.28
C ARG A 23 41.93 -1.02 1.42
N GLU A 24 42.14 -0.59 2.65
CA GLU A 24 42.16 -1.49 3.82
C GLU A 24 40.77 -2.00 4.19
N TYR A 25 39.75 -1.15 4.08
CA TYR A 25 38.37 -1.50 4.44
C TYR A 25 37.51 -1.89 3.23
N ASP A 26 38.09 -1.93 2.03
CA ASP A 26 37.39 -2.23 0.76
C ASP A 26 36.09 -1.42 0.57
N ILE A 27 36.15 -0.12 0.90
CA ILE A 27 35.02 0.80 0.79
C ILE A 27 35.20 1.77 -0.36
N SER A 28 34.11 2.01 -1.09
CA SER A 28 34.09 3.05 -2.13
C SER A 28 34.38 4.44 -1.54
N TRP A 29 35.01 5.30 -2.34
CA TRP A 29 35.22 6.71 -2.00
C TRP A 29 33.93 7.42 -1.56
N HIS A 30 32.80 7.09 -2.20
CA HIS A 30 31.50 7.65 -1.86
C HIS A 30 31.03 7.22 -0.46
N THR A 31 31.32 5.98 -0.06
CA THR A 31 31.02 5.48 1.29
C THR A 31 31.89 6.18 2.32
N LEU A 32 33.20 6.32 2.05
CA LEU A 32 34.11 7.04 2.94
C LEU A 32 33.71 8.52 3.09
N ALA A 33 33.34 9.18 2.00
CA ALA A 33 32.87 10.57 2.05
C ALA A 33 31.61 10.72 2.93
N LYS A 34 30.68 9.75 2.87
CA LYS A 34 29.50 9.71 3.76
C LYS A 34 29.91 9.48 5.21
N MET A 35 30.87 8.58 5.46
CA MET A 35 31.45 8.32 6.78
C MET A 35 32.05 9.59 7.37
N LEU A 36 32.82 10.36 6.60
CA LEU A 36 33.41 11.59 7.11
C LEU A 36 32.37 12.69 7.37
N THR A 37 31.31 12.77 6.55
CA THR A 37 30.28 13.81 6.68
C THR A 37 29.26 13.52 7.79
N SER A 38 28.90 12.26 8.02
CA SER A 38 27.86 11.87 8.98
C SER A 38 28.44 11.04 10.13
N ASN A 39 28.08 11.37 11.38
CA ASN A 39 28.56 10.61 12.54
C ASN A 39 28.02 9.17 12.57
N GLU A 40 26.84 8.98 12.01
CA GLU A 40 26.16 7.69 11.90
C GLU A 40 25.84 7.40 10.42
N PRO A 41 25.78 6.13 9.98
CA PRO A 41 25.32 5.80 8.65
C PRO A 41 24.01 6.53 8.35
N PRO A 42 23.95 7.38 7.32
CA PRO A 42 22.70 8.02 6.96
C PRO A 42 21.72 6.89 6.60
N GLY A 43 20.64 6.78 7.38
CA GLY A 43 19.59 5.80 7.14
C GLY A 43 19.00 5.92 5.73
N TYR A 44 18.07 5.03 5.39
CA TYR A 44 17.41 5.07 4.09
C TYR A 44 16.63 6.40 3.93
N ARG A 45 17.22 7.34 3.18
CA ARG A 45 16.64 8.67 2.94
C ARG A 45 16.06 8.73 1.53
N GLN A 46 14.74 8.58 1.41
CA GLN A 46 14.02 9.01 0.21
C GLN A 46 13.69 10.50 0.34
N ARG A 47 14.33 11.35 -0.46
CA ARG A 47 14.01 12.80 -0.49
C ARG A 47 12.68 13.09 -1.18
N LYS A 48 12.30 12.23 -2.12
CA LYS A 48 11.05 12.30 -2.89
C LYS A 48 10.50 10.88 -3.02
N PRO A 49 9.18 10.71 -3.11
CA PRO A 49 8.61 9.43 -3.50
C PRO A 49 9.25 9.01 -4.83
N ARG A 50 9.56 7.71 -4.98
CA ARG A 50 10.05 7.19 -6.25
C ARG A 50 9.02 7.51 -7.33
N GLY A 51 9.50 7.99 -8.47
CA GLY A 51 8.65 8.12 -9.66
C GLY A 51 7.98 6.78 -9.94
N LYS A 52 6.69 6.81 -10.26
CA LYS A 52 5.94 5.64 -10.72
C LYS A 52 5.87 5.70 -12.25
N PRO A 53 6.95 5.41 -13.00
CA PRO A 53 6.99 5.64 -14.45
C PRO A 53 5.97 4.78 -15.21
N ILE A 54 5.74 3.56 -14.74
CA ILE A 54 4.80 2.62 -15.35
C ILE A 54 3.39 2.84 -14.83
N LEU A 55 3.21 2.90 -13.51
CA LEU A 55 1.87 3.01 -12.91
C LEU A 55 1.28 4.42 -12.99
N GLY A 56 2.12 5.46 -12.97
CA GLY A 56 1.72 6.86 -12.95
C GLY A 56 0.78 7.25 -14.09
N PRO A 57 1.09 6.93 -15.36
CA PRO A 57 0.22 7.22 -16.50
C PRO A 57 -1.19 6.61 -16.39
N PHE A 58 -1.35 5.47 -15.72
CA PHE A 58 -2.63 4.76 -15.64
C PHE A 58 -3.47 5.15 -14.41
N LEU A 59 -2.93 5.92 -13.46
CA LEU A 59 -3.68 6.32 -12.26
C LEU A 59 -5.01 7.01 -12.56
N PRO A 60 -5.12 7.93 -13.54
CA PRO A 60 -6.41 8.57 -13.86
C PRO A 60 -7.46 7.55 -14.33
N ILE A 61 -7.07 6.61 -15.18
CA ILE A 61 -7.94 5.55 -15.72
C ILE A 61 -8.39 4.61 -14.59
N LEU A 62 -7.46 4.20 -13.73
CA LEU A 62 -7.78 3.36 -12.57
C LEU A 62 -8.76 4.05 -11.62
N HIS A 63 -8.61 5.37 -11.40
CA HIS A 63 -9.57 6.13 -10.60
C HIS A 63 -10.96 6.15 -11.24
N GLU A 64 -11.06 6.35 -12.55
CA GLU A 64 -12.34 6.33 -13.26
C GLU A 64 -13.03 4.95 -13.17
N ILE A 65 -12.29 3.87 -13.37
CA ILE A 65 -12.81 2.50 -13.25
C ILE A 65 -13.35 2.25 -11.84
N LEU A 66 -12.62 2.68 -10.81
CA LEU A 66 -13.04 2.52 -9.41
C LEU A 66 -14.30 3.35 -9.08
N GLU A 67 -14.43 4.56 -9.62
CA GLU A 67 -15.63 5.38 -9.44
C GLU A 67 -16.85 4.82 -10.20
N ALA A 68 -16.63 4.25 -11.38
CA ALA A 68 -17.68 3.55 -12.14
C ALA A 68 -18.15 2.28 -11.39
N ASP A 69 -17.24 1.49 -10.83
CA ASP A 69 -17.57 0.28 -10.07
C ASP A 69 -18.38 0.58 -8.80
N LYS A 70 -18.06 1.67 -8.08
CA LYS A 70 -18.86 2.14 -6.93
C LYS A 70 -20.32 2.40 -7.30
N LYS A 71 -20.57 2.96 -8.49
CA LYS A 71 -21.93 3.25 -8.98
C LYS A 71 -22.68 1.98 -9.40
N ALA A 72 -21.98 1.01 -9.97
CA ALA A 72 -22.55 -0.27 -10.38
C ALA A 72 -22.98 -1.15 -9.18
N ARG A 73 -22.36 -0.97 -8.00
CA ARG A 73 -22.68 -1.75 -6.79
C ARG A 73 -24.08 -1.48 -6.23
N ILE A 74 -24.78 -0.43 -6.64
CA ILE A 74 -26.09 -0.06 -6.08
C ILE A 74 -27.24 -0.92 -6.66
N SER A 75 -27.10 -1.54 -7.83
CA SER A 75 -28.24 -2.22 -8.48
C SER A 75 -28.36 -3.74 -8.24
N ASN A 76 -27.30 -4.43 -7.80
CA ASN A 76 -27.27 -5.91 -7.81
C ASN A 76 -26.91 -6.55 -6.45
N VAL A 77 -27.12 -5.86 -5.33
CA VAL A 77 -27.05 -6.53 -4.02
C VAL A 77 -28.37 -7.27 -3.80
N THR A 78 -28.47 -8.48 -4.34
CA THR A 78 -29.38 -9.47 -3.76
C THR A 78 -28.94 -9.63 -2.30
N PRO A 79 -29.78 -9.33 -1.29
CA PRO A 79 -29.37 -9.52 0.09
C PRO A 79 -28.98 -10.98 0.25
N ARG A 80 -27.71 -11.23 0.64
CA ARG A 80 -27.28 -12.58 0.97
C ARG A 80 -28.21 -13.08 2.08
N ARG A 81 -28.95 -14.18 1.81
CA ARG A 81 -29.75 -14.85 2.85
C ARG A 81 -28.91 -14.95 4.12
N PRO A 82 -29.36 -14.44 5.27
CA PRO A 82 -28.69 -14.74 6.51
C PRO A 82 -28.75 -16.26 6.73
N ARG A 83 -27.60 -16.89 6.99
CA ARG A 83 -27.56 -18.28 7.45
C ARG A 83 -28.14 -18.31 8.86
N GLY A 84 -29.32 -18.92 9.01
CA GLY A 84 -29.88 -19.31 10.30
C GLY A 84 -30.91 -18.33 10.89
N TYR A 85 -32.14 -18.40 10.40
CA TYR A 85 -33.42 -18.46 11.15
C TYR A 85 -34.50 -18.68 10.07
N GLU A 86 -34.84 -19.92 9.79
CA GLU A 86 -36.05 -20.57 10.29
C GLU A 86 -37.34 -19.81 9.90
N THR A 87 -38.09 -20.46 9.03
CA THR A 87 -39.39 -20.08 8.49
C THR A 87 -40.35 -19.61 9.58
N LEU A 88 -40.66 -18.32 9.60
CA LEU A 88 -41.94 -17.83 10.11
C LEU A 88 -42.69 -17.17 8.96
N LEU A 89 -43.08 -17.99 7.97
CA LEU A 89 -44.30 -17.70 7.22
C LEU A 89 -45.45 -17.81 8.22
N LEU A 90 -45.92 -16.68 8.75
CA LEU A 90 -47.28 -16.62 9.24
C LEU A 90 -48.20 -17.05 8.08
N PRO A 91 -49.18 -17.92 8.31
CA PRO A 91 -50.13 -18.30 7.28
C PRO A 91 -51.02 -17.08 7.02
N ALA A 92 -50.68 -16.30 6.00
CA ALA A 92 -51.64 -15.40 5.40
C ALA A 92 -52.69 -16.29 4.72
N GLU A 93 -53.76 -16.57 5.46
CA GLU A 93 -55.00 -17.08 4.91
C GLU A 93 -55.31 -16.26 3.65
N ASN A 94 -55.42 -16.96 2.52
CA ASN A 94 -55.86 -16.37 1.27
C ASN A 94 -57.36 -16.67 1.15
N PRO A 95 -58.27 -15.78 1.59
CA PRO A 95 -59.67 -15.95 1.28
C PRO A 95 -59.86 -15.68 -0.20
N ARG A 96 -59.87 -16.76 -1.00
CA ARG A 96 -60.47 -16.77 -2.33
C ARG A 96 -61.97 -16.47 -2.19
N LYS A 97 -62.33 -15.18 -2.14
CA LYS A 97 -63.71 -14.70 -2.32
C LYS A 97 -63.66 -13.31 -2.96
N HIS A 98 -63.93 -13.27 -4.26
CA HIS A 98 -64.85 -12.36 -4.96
C HIS A 98 -64.79 -12.85 -6.41
N GLY A 99 -65.82 -13.51 -6.95
CA GLY A 99 -67.22 -13.16 -6.83
C GLY A 99 -67.65 -12.82 -8.25
N GLU A 100 -68.40 -13.73 -8.86
CA GLU A 100 -69.11 -13.52 -10.12
C GLU A 100 -69.88 -12.21 -10.07
N GLN A 101 -69.80 -11.43 -11.16
CA GLN A 101 -70.89 -10.64 -11.74
C GLN A 101 -70.32 -9.85 -12.91
N HIS A 102 -70.70 -10.21 -14.15
CA HIS A 102 -71.31 -9.27 -15.09
C HIS A 102 -71.93 -10.10 -16.22
N GLN A 103 -73.25 -10.14 -16.16
CA GLN A 103 -74.19 -10.79 -17.06
C GLN A 103 -74.50 -9.83 -18.22
N ILE A 104 -74.58 -10.37 -19.45
CA ILE A 104 -75.34 -9.82 -20.58
C ILE A 104 -76.54 -10.75 -20.77
#